data_AF-K7QWB0-F1
#
_entry.id   AF-K7QWB0-F1
#
_cell.length_a   1.000
_cell.length_b   1.000
_cell.length_c   1.000
_cell.angle_alpha   90.00
_cell.angle_beta   90.00
_cell.angle_gamma   90.00
#
_symmetry.space_group_name_H-M   'P 1'
#
loop_
_entity.id
_entity.type
_entity.pdbx_description
1 polymer ?
#
loop_
_entity_poly.entity_id
_entity_poly.type
_entity_poly.pdbx_seq_one_letter_code
_entity_poly.pdbx_strand_id
1 'polypeptide(L)'
;MRTDRNQLRFNQALLVILLPLAALLDWPWLVYLLFLLMASQHTPWDLLVALKRLLRIPPSPVEEDPRPHRFARTLGALFLGLASLALLLGLEGLGYGLALLVALLAFVNLAFGFCLGCFLYLHLRYARALITGR
;
A
#
# COMPACT_ATOMS: atom_id res chain seq x y z
N MET A 1 11.26 17.96 3.51
CA MET A 1 11.45 16.75 2.66
C MET A 1 10.15 16.61 1.91
N ARG A 2 10.18 16.52 0.58
CA ARG A 2 8.96 16.54 -0.22
C ARG A 2 8.47 15.13 -0.56
N THR A 3 7.18 14.88 -0.38
CA THR A 3 6.50 13.66 -0.82
C THR A 3 5.75 13.93 -2.12
N ASP A 4 5.79 12.99 -3.06
CA ASP A 4 5.09 13.11 -4.34
C ASP A 4 3.64 12.64 -4.21
N ARG A 5 2.70 13.58 -4.19
CA ARG A 5 1.27 13.30 -4.02
C ARG A 5 0.69 12.44 -5.14
N ASN A 6 1.17 12.62 -6.37
CA ASN A 6 0.70 11.82 -7.50
C ASN A 6 1.21 10.38 -7.42
N GLN A 7 2.37 10.15 -6.81
CA GLN A 7 2.85 8.80 -6.54
C GLN A 7 1.94 8.08 -5.53
N LEU A 8 1.50 8.78 -4.49
CA LEU A 8 0.59 8.24 -3.48
C LEU A 8 -0.78 7.89 -4.08
N ARG A 9 -1.36 8.80 -4.89
CA ARG A 9 -2.65 8.56 -5.58
C ARG A 9 -2.55 7.43 -6.59
N PHE A 10 -1.46 7.36 -7.36
CA PHE A 10 -1.25 6.29 -8.33
C PHE A 10 -1.25 4.91 -7.66
N ASN A 11 -0.54 4.78 -6.55
CA ASN A 11 -0.51 3.55 -5.77
C ASN A 11 -1.90 3.15 -5.24
N GLN A 12 -2.65 4.11 -4.69
CA GLN A 12 -4.00 3.84 -4.20
C GLN A 12 -4.94 3.44 -5.35
N ALA A 13 -4.89 4.14 -6.47
CA ALA A 13 -5.70 3.81 -7.64
C ALA A 13 -5.44 2.38 -8.14
N LEU A 14 -4.16 1.96 -8.20
CA LEU A 14 -3.82 0.58 -8.56
C LEU A 14 -4.46 -0.43 -7.60
N LEU A 15 -4.33 -0.23 -6.28
CA LEU A 15 -4.91 -1.14 -5.28
C LEU A 15 -6.44 -1.19 -5.35
N VAL A 16 -7.08 -0.02 -5.46
CA VAL A 16 -8.56 0.11 -5.50
C VAL A 16 -9.15 -0.51 -6.76
N ILE A 17 -8.44 -0.48 -7.89
CA ILE A 17 -8.95 -1.02 -9.16
C ILE A 17 -8.57 -2.50 -9.30
N LEU A 18 -7.29 -2.84 -9.12
CA LEU A 18 -6.78 -4.14 -9.50
C LEU A 18 -7.09 -5.24 -8.47
N LEU A 19 -7.22 -4.95 -7.18
CA LEU A 19 -7.54 -5.97 -6.18
C LEU A 19 -9.00 -6.47 -6.28
N PRO A 20 -10.01 -5.60 -6.43
CA PRO A 20 -11.37 -6.08 -6.72
C PRO A 20 -11.47 -6.80 -8.06
N LEU A 21 -10.74 -6.32 -9.08
CA LEU A 21 -10.68 -7.00 -10.38
C LEU A 21 -10.05 -8.39 -10.26
N ALA A 22 -8.98 -8.52 -9.47
CA ALA A 22 -8.34 -9.81 -9.17
C ALA A 22 -9.31 -10.78 -8.50
N ALA A 23 -10.08 -10.30 -7.52
CA ALA A 23 -11.08 -11.11 -6.83
C ALA A 23 -12.26 -11.49 -7.73
N LEU A 24 -12.70 -10.58 -8.63
CA LEU A 24 -13.83 -10.82 -9.52
C LEU A 24 -13.49 -11.79 -10.66
N LEU A 25 -12.27 -11.70 -11.20
CA LEU A 25 -11.80 -12.56 -12.29
C LEU A 25 -11.11 -13.84 -11.80
N ASP A 26 -11.00 -14.02 -10.49
CA ASP A 26 -10.21 -15.07 -9.85
C ASP A 26 -8.77 -15.15 -10.38
N TRP A 27 -8.11 -13.99 -10.45
CA TRP A 27 -6.75 -13.84 -10.97
C TRP A 27 -5.77 -13.54 -9.83
N PRO A 28 -5.31 -14.54 -9.07
CA PRO A 28 -4.45 -14.34 -7.89
C PRO A 28 -3.09 -13.71 -8.24
N TRP A 29 -2.65 -13.88 -9.48
CA TRP A 29 -1.45 -13.27 -10.06
C TRP A 29 -1.41 -11.74 -9.90
N LEU A 30 -2.55 -11.06 -9.96
CA LEU A 30 -2.64 -9.62 -9.72
C LEU A 30 -2.32 -9.26 -8.26
N VAL A 31 -2.76 -10.09 -7.31
CA VAL A 31 -2.44 -9.92 -5.89
C VAL A 31 -0.94 -10.09 -5.66
N TYR A 32 -0.33 -11.10 -6.27
CA TYR A 32 1.11 -11.35 -6.19
C TYR A 32 1.92 -10.20 -6.80
N LEU A 33 1.50 -9.71 -7.96
CA LEU A 33 2.14 -8.57 -8.62
C LEU A 33 2.10 -7.32 -7.74
N LEU A 34 0.94 -7.00 -7.17
CA LEU A 34 0.78 -5.84 -6.29
C LEU A 34 1.56 -5.97 -4.99
N PHE A 35 1.63 -7.18 -4.42
CA PHE A 35 2.51 -7.48 -3.30
C PHE A 35 3.98 -7.15 -3.63
N LEU A 36 4.49 -7.64 -4.77
CA LEU A 36 5.87 -7.39 -5.20
C LEU A 36 6.12 -5.90 -5.46
N LEU A 37 5.19 -5.21 -6.12
CA LEU A 37 5.28 -3.76 -6.33
C LEU A 37 5.32 -3.01 -5.00
N MET A 38 4.46 -3.36 -4.03
CA MET A 38 4.48 -2.75 -2.70
C MET A 38 5.79 -3.01 -1.97
N ALA A 39 6.26 -4.26 -1.97
CA ALA A 39 7.47 -4.71 -1.28
C ALA A 39 8.76 -4.09 -1.85
N SER A 40 8.78 -3.77 -3.15
CA SER A 40 9.94 -3.19 -3.85
C SER A 40 10.42 -1.84 -3.30
N GLN A 41 9.69 -1.18 -2.40
CA GLN A 41 10.21 0.01 -1.73
C GLN A 41 11.45 -0.24 -0.85
N HIS A 42 11.71 -1.50 -0.49
CA HIS A 42 12.89 -1.88 0.29
C HIS A 42 14.09 -2.27 -0.59
N THR A 43 13.91 -2.32 -1.90
CA THR A 43 14.99 -2.57 -2.86
C THR A 43 15.55 -1.24 -3.38
N PRO A 44 16.80 -1.21 -3.87
CA PRO A 44 17.36 -0.01 -4.50
C PRO A 44 16.62 0.41 -5.77
N TRP A 45 15.85 -0.51 -6.37
CA TRP A 45 15.03 -0.29 -7.56
C TRP A 45 13.55 -0.43 -7.20
N ASP A 46 12.94 0.67 -6.77
CA ASP A 46 11.50 0.72 -6.49
C ASP A 46 10.72 0.59 -7.81
N LEU A 47 10.16 -0.60 -8.04
CA LEU A 47 9.43 -0.93 -9.26
C LEU A 47 8.20 -0.05 -9.45
N LEU A 48 7.60 0.44 -8.35
CA LEU A 48 6.45 1.33 -8.42
C LEU A 48 6.84 2.71 -8.95
N VAL A 49 8.02 3.19 -8.58
CA VAL A 49 8.59 4.44 -9.12
C VAL A 49 8.94 4.27 -10.60
N ALA A 50 9.52 3.12 -10.97
CA ALA A 50 9.82 2.79 -12.36
C ALA A 50 8.53 2.73 -13.21
N LEU A 51 7.48 2.08 -12.71
CA LEU A 51 6.17 1.99 -13.35
C LEU A 51 5.52 3.37 -13.53
N LYS A 52 5.56 4.22 -12.50
CA LYS A 52 5.07 5.60 -12.58
C LYS A 52 5.80 6.39 -13.68
N ARG A 53 7.12 6.25 -13.75
CA ARG A 53 7.96 6.90 -14.77
C ARG A 53 7.64 6.39 -16.17
N LEU A 54 7.45 5.08 -16.31
CA LEU A 54 7.05 4.44 -17.56
C LEU A 54 5.70 4.98 -18.06
N LEU A 55 4.74 5.18 -17.16
CA LEU A 55 3.43 5.75 -17.45
C LEU A 55 3.41 7.29 -17.55
N ARG A 56 4.57 7.94 -17.49
CA ARG A 56 4.74 9.39 -17.64
C ARG A 56 3.85 10.23 -16.71
N ILE A 57 3.55 9.73 -15.51
CA ILE A 57 2.71 10.45 -14.55
C ILE A 57 3.53 11.61 -13.95
N PRO A 58 3.06 12.87 -14.04
CA PRO A 58 3.82 14.01 -13.57
C PRO A 58 4.01 13.96 -12.05
N PRO A 59 5.20 14.34 -11.52
CA PRO A 59 5.40 14.47 -10.09
C PRO A 59 4.65 15.69 -9.56
N SER A 60 4.03 15.56 -8.38
CA SER A 60 3.39 16.67 -7.67
C SER A 60 3.98 16.73 -6.26
N PRO A 61 5.16 17.35 -6.08
CA PRO A 61 5.84 17.39 -4.80
C PRO A 61 5.10 18.29 -3.81
N VAL A 62 4.83 17.78 -2.62
CA VAL A 62 4.22 18.49 -1.49
C VAL A 62 5.12 18.36 -0.27
N GLU A 63 5.16 19.39 0.57
CA GLU A 63 5.98 19.42 1.79
C GLU A 63 5.31 18.56 2.90
N GLU A 64 5.44 17.24 2.77
CA GLU A 64 4.91 16.22 3.67
C GLU A 64 6.01 15.20 4.01
N ASP A 65 6.08 14.74 5.26
CA ASP A 65 7.08 13.74 5.69
C ASP A 65 6.82 12.38 5.00
N PRO A 66 7.80 11.82 4.25
CA PRO A 66 7.62 10.54 3.56
C PRO A 66 7.63 9.32 4.49
N ARG A 67 8.11 9.45 5.74
CA ARG A 67 8.23 8.33 6.70
C ARG A 67 6.90 7.61 6.99
N PRO A 68 5.81 8.28 7.38
CA PRO A 68 4.53 7.63 7.64
C PRO A 68 3.96 6.93 6.39
N HIS A 69 4.18 7.49 5.20
CA HIS A 69 3.72 6.88 3.95
C HIS A 69 4.47 5.59 3.61
N ARG A 70 5.78 5.53 3.84
CA ARG A 70 6.56 4.29 3.68
C ARG A 70 6.09 3.20 4.64
N PHE A 71 5.79 3.57 5.89
CA PHE A 71 5.21 2.64 6.87
C PHE A 71 3.86 2.09 6.39
N ALA A 72 2.96 2.97 5.93
CA ALA A 72 1.67 2.55 5.38
C ALA A 72 1.82 1.58 4.19
N ARG A 73 2.78 1.83 3.29
CA ARG A 73 3.11 0.94 2.17
C ARG A 73 3.69 -0.40 2.64
N THR A 74 4.52 -0.43 3.69
CA THR A 74 5.00 -1.69 4.28
C THR A 74 3.85 -2.49 4.84
N LEU A 75 2.93 -1.84 5.55
CA LEU A 75 1.77 -2.50 6.12
C LEU A 75 0.88 -3.11 5.01
N GLY A 76 0.62 -2.36 3.94
CA GLY A 76 -0.07 -2.88 2.76
C GLY A 76 0.64 -4.09 2.13
N ALA A 77 1.97 -4.05 2.02
CA ALA A 77 2.76 -5.19 1.55
C ALA A 77 2.62 -6.42 2.45
N LEU A 78 2.58 -6.24 3.78
CA LEU A 78 2.39 -7.35 4.72
C LEU A 78 1.05 -8.02 4.53
N PHE A 79 -0.04 -7.25 4.46
CA PHE A 79 -1.38 -7.80 4.22
C PHE A 79 -1.49 -8.49 2.86
N LEU A 80 -0.94 -7.91 1.80
CA LEU A 80 -0.91 -8.55 0.49
C LEU A 80 0.00 -9.78 0.44
N GLY A 81 1.07 -9.82 1.24
CA GLY A 81 1.91 -11.00 1.40
C GLY A 81 1.15 -12.15 2.07
N LEU A 82 0.41 -11.86 3.14
CA LEU A 82 -0.48 -12.83 3.79
C LEU A 82 -1.60 -13.29 2.85
N ALA A 83 -2.21 -12.36 2.10
CA ALA A 83 -3.19 -12.69 1.07
C ALA A 83 -2.59 -13.63 0.01
N SER A 84 -1.37 -13.33 -0.43
CA SER A 84 -0.67 -14.13 -1.43
C SER A 84 -0.39 -15.55 -0.93
N LEU A 85 0.09 -15.69 0.30
CA LEU A 85 0.31 -16.98 0.94
C LEU A 85 -0.99 -17.78 1.08
N ALA A 86 -2.09 -17.14 1.48
CA ALA A 86 -3.38 -17.79 1.59
C ALA A 86 -3.89 -18.30 0.24
N LEU A 87 -3.77 -17.50 -0.82
CA LEU A 87 -4.12 -17.92 -2.18
C LEU A 87 -3.26 -19.10 -2.66
N LEU A 88 -1.96 -19.10 -2.37
CA LEU A 88 -1.06 -20.22 -2.69
C LEU A 88 -1.41 -21.51 -1.94
N LEU A 89 -1.97 -21.39 -0.74
CA LEU A 89 -2.45 -22.52 0.08
C LEU A 89 -3.88 -22.97 -0.29
N GLY A 90 -4.51 -22.37 -1.29
CA GLY A 90 -5.89 -22.67 -1.71
C GLY A 90 -6.96 -22.09 -0.79
N LEU A 91 -6.61 -21.19 0.13
CA LEU A 91 -7.53 -20.49 1.03
C LEU A 91 -8.07 -19.22 0.35
N GLU A 92 -8.81 -19.37 -0.75
CA GLU A 92 -9.27 -18.27 -1.61
C GLU A 92 -10.06 -17.20 -0.86
N GLY A 93 -11.02 -17.60 -0.02
CA GLY A 93 -11.84 -16.67 0.75
C GLY A 93 -11.00 -15.78 1.69
N LEU A 94 -9.97 -16.34 2.32
CA LEU A 94 -9.06 -15.59 3.18
C LEU A 94 -8.13 -14.69 2.35
N GLY A 95 -7.61 -15.23 1.24
CA GLY A 95 -6.72 -14.52 0.33
C GLY A 95 -7.38 -13.28 -0.27
N TYR A 96 -8.51 -13.44 -0.95
CA TYR A 96 -9.26 -12.32 -1.52
C TYR A 96 -9.87 -11.43 -0.45
N GLY A 97 -10.30 -11.98 0.69
CA GLY A 97 -10.76 -11.17 1.82
C GLY A 97 -9.71 -10.17 2.31
N LEU A 98 -8.46 -10.62 2.47
CA LEU A 98 -7.33 -9.76 2.85
C LEU A 98 -6.99 -8.75 1.75
N ALA A 99 -6.99 -9.15 0.49
CA ALA A 99 -6.78 -8.25 -0.65
C ALA A 99 -7.86 -7.15 -0.72
N LEU A 100 -9.13 -7.51 -0.58
CA LEU A 100 -10.25 -6.55 -0.57
C LEU A 100 -10.21 -5.62 0.64
N LEU A 101 -9.76 -6.09 1.79
CA LEU A 101 -9.51 -5.22 2.95
C LEU A 101 -8.47 -4.15 2.63
N VAL A 102 -7.36 -4.51 1.98
CA VAL A 102 -6.35 -3.54 1.53
C VAL A 102 -6.93 -2.56 0.51
N ALA A 103 -7.73 -3.06 -0.44
CA ALA A 103 -8.42 -2.22 -1.43
C ALA A 103 -9.35 -1.20 -0.76
N LEU A 104 -10.11 -1.63 0.24
CA LEU A 104 -11.01 -0.76 1.01
C LEU A 104 -10.24 0.33 1.76
N LEU A 105 -9.14 -0.01 2.43
CA LEU A 105 -8.30 0.98 3.11
C LEU A 105 -7.66 1.97 2.14
N ALA A 106 -7.23 1.50 0.96
CA ALA A 106 -6.72 2.35 -0.10
C ALA A 106 -7.82 3.28 -0.65
N PHE A 107 -9.05 2.79 -0.79
CA PHE A 107 -10.22 3.56 -1.23
C PHE A 107 -10.56 4.67 -0.24
N VAL A 108 -10.59 4.37 1.06
CA VAL A 108 -10.84 5.37 2.11
C VAL A 108 -9.83 6.50 2.04
N ASN A 109 -8.56 6.18 1.81
CA ASN A 109 -7.52 7.19 1.67
C ASN A 109 -7.67 8.02 0.39
N LEU A 110 -8.10 7.39 -0.71
CA LEU A 110 -8.30 8.07 -1.99
C LEU A 110 -9.52 8.99 -1.97
N ALA A 111 -10.62 8.56 -1.33
CA ALA A 111 -11.90 9.27 -1.29
C ALA A 111 -11.94 10.35 -0.20
N PHE A 112 -11.44 10.04 1.01
CA PHE A 112 -11.54 10.92 2.18
C PHE A 112 -10.21 11.59 2.56
N GLY A 113 -9.10 11.21 1.91
CA GLY A 113 -7.76 11.70 2.30
C GLY A 113 -7.26 11.14 3.64
N PHE A 114 -7.94 10.13 4.19
CA PHE A 114 -7.59 9.55 5.48
C PHE A 114 -6.72 8.30 5.33
N CYS A 115 -5.45 8.40 5.72
CA CYS A 115 -4.52 7.28 5.68
C CYS A 115 -4.40 6.60 7.05
N LEU A 116 -5.10 5.48 7.24
CA LEU A 116 -5.07 4.71 8.49
C LEU A 116 -3.64 4.29 8.89
N GLY A 117 -2.80 3.90 7.93
CA GLY A 117 -1.40 3.55 8.20
C GLY A 117 -0.56 4.72 8.74
N CYS A 118 -0.82 5.95 8.26
CA CYS A 118 -0.16 7.15 8.80
C CYS A 118 -0.64 7.46 10.22
N PHE A 119 -1.94 7.29 10.48
CA PHE A 119 -2.52 7.48 11.81
C PHE A 119 -1.94 6.48 12.84
N LEU A 120 -1.82 5.22 12.46
CA LEU A 120 -1.18 4.17 13.26
C LEU A 120 0.30 4.46 13.54
N TYR A 121 1.05 4.95 12.54
CA TYR A 121 2.45 5.33 12.72
C TYR A 121 2.61 6.43 13.78
N LEU A 122 1.76 7.46 13.74
CA LEU A 122 1.78 8.54 14.72
C LEU A 122 1.42 8.02 16.11
N HIS A 123 0.35 7.21 16.24
CA HIS A 123 -0.04 6.61 17.52
C HIS A 123 1.07 5.74 18.12
N LEU A 124 1.71 4.90 17.31
CA LEU A 124 2.85 4.08 17.75
C LEU A 124 4.03 4.94 18.19
N ARG A 125 4.30 6.05 17.50
CA ARG A 125 5.34 7.00 17.89
C ARG A 125 5.02 7.68 19.22
N TYR A 126 3.79 8.12 19.42
CA TYR A 126 3.34 8.72 20.69
C TYR A 126 3.38 7.71 21.83
N ALA A 127 2.89 6.50 21.62
CA ALA A 127 2.95 5.42 22.61
C ALA A 127 4.41 5.09 22.99
N ARG A 128 5.32 5.04 22.00
CA ARG A 128 6.75 4.87 22.28
C ARG A 128 7.33 6.02 23.09
N ALA A 129 7.01 7.28 22.78
CA ALA A 129 7.50 8.42 23.56
C ALA A 129 7.08 8.31 25.03
N LEU A 130 5.81 7.97 25.28
CA LEU A 130 5.29 7.74 26.63
C LEU A 130 6.01 6.58 27.37
N ILE A 131 6.24 5.45 26.70
CA ILE A 131 6.89 4.28 27.30
C ILE A 131 8.39 4.53 27.55
N THR A 132 9.06 5.31 26.69
CA THR A 132 10.51 5.55 26.78
C THR A 132 10.86 6.75 27.66
N GLY A 133 9.87 7.43 28.26
CA GLY A 133 10.10 8.53 29.22
C GLY A 133 10.86 9.72 28.64
N ARG A 134 10.75 9.99 27.34
CA ARG A 134 11.37 11.13 26.65
C ARG A 134 10.34 11.99 25.94
#